data_AF-A0A511N688-F1
#
_entry.id   AF-A0A511N688-F1
#
_cell.length_a   1.000
_cell.length_b   1.000
_cell.length_c   1.000
_cell.angle_alpha   90.00
_cell.angle_beta   90.00
_cell.angle_gamma   90.00
#
_symmetry.space_group_name_H-M   'P 1'
#
loop_
_entity.id
_entity.type
_entity.pdbx_description
1 polymer ?
#
loop_
_entity_poly.entity_id
_entity_poly.type
_entity_poly.pdbx_seq_one_letter_code
_entity_poly.pdbx_strand_id
1 'polypeptide(L)'
;MDNADAMLRKAGLMSAHVALFNRMNALRQMLFLAEVLDERQASAALVRAGTITTIGPATAEEPSVTSSRGRTADAPTCYSTLADLKGHAAEVYAVTTPELKALNAAAIEALKASDELAAFAQTLTKLDGDTGESSRRSRTATPAETAPSAS
;
A
#
# COMPACT_ATOMS: atom_id res chain seq x y z
N MET A 1 -22.42 -16.69 22.27
CA MET A 1 -21.92 -16.00 21.06
C MET A 1 -20.81 -16.85 20.52
N ASP A 2 -21.03 -17.44 19.35
CA ASP A 2 -20.08 -18.35 18.72
C ASP A 2 -18.78 -17.61 18.35
N ASN A 3 -17.65 -18.26 18.59
CA ASN A 3 -16.31 -17.74 18.29
C ASN A 3 -16.18 -17.30 16.81
N ALA A 4 -16.93 -17.96 15.92
CA ALA A 4 -17.03 -17.63 14.50
C ALA A 4 -17.62 -16.23 14.23
N ASP A 5 -18.70 -15.83 14.93
CA ASP A 5 -19.29 -14.48 14.80
C ASP A 5 -18.35 -13.38 15.27
N ALA A 6 -17.60 -13.65 16.36
CA ALA A 6 -16.59 -12.74 16.87
C ALA A 6 -15.43 -12.57 15.86
N MET A 7 -14.99 -13.67 15.22
CA MET A 7 -13.98 -13.63 14.17
C MET A 7 -14.45 -12.90 12.91
N LEU A 8 -15.69 -13.10 12.47
CA LEU A 8 -16.23 -12.44 11.28
C LEU A 8 -16.36 -10.93 11.49
N ARG A 9 -16.83 -10.50 12.67
CA ARG A 9 -16.85 -9.07 13.04
C ARG A 9 -15.45 -8.47 13.08
N LYS A 10 -14.47 -9.21 13.62
CA LYS A 10 -13.07 -8.76 13.66
C LYS A 10 -12.46 -8.67 12.26
N ALA A 11 -12.77 -9.61 11.37
CA ALA A 11 -12.35 -9.58 9.97
C ALA A 11 -12.96 -8.38 9.22
N GLY A 12 -14.24 -8.06 9.48
CA GLY A 12 -14.89 -6.86 8.97
C GLY A 12 -14.18 -5.57 9.38
N LEU A 13 -13.70 -5.48 10.62
CA LEU A 13 -12.89 -4.34 11.09
C LEU A 13 -11.52 -4.24 10.40
N MET A 14 -10.94 -5.34 9.91
CA MET A 14 -9.67 -5.32 9.17
C MET A 14 -9.84 -4.98 7.68
N SER A 15 -11.07 -5.01 7.14
CA SER A 15 -11.33 -4.72 5.73
C SER A 15 -10.89 -3.30 5.32
N ALA A 16 -11.09 -2.31 6.18
CA ALA A 16 -10.66 -0.93 5.95
C ALA A 16 -9.13 -0.83 5.79
N HIS A 17 -8.39 -1.59 6.60
CA HIS A 17 -6.92 -1.62 6.56
C HIS A 17 -6.42 -2.32 5.29
N VAL A 18 -7.12 -3.35 4.83
CA VAL A 18 -6.82 -4.01 3.54
C VAL A 18 -7.09 -3.06 2.38
N ALA A 19 -8.19 -2.30 2.41
CA ALA A 19 -8.49 -1.30 1.39
C ALA A 19 -7.42 -0.19 1.34
N LEU A 20 -6.99 0.30 2.51
CA LEU A 20 -5.89 1.27 2.61
C LEU A 20 -4.59 0.70 2.04
N PHE A 21 -4.24 -0.55 2.40
CA PHE A 21 -3.04 -1.21 1.89
C PHE A 21 -3.08 -1.34 0.36
N ASN A 22 -4.20 -1.75 -0.21
CA ASN A 22 -4.37 -1.85 -1.66
C ASN A 22 -4.21 -0.49 -2.34
N ARG A 23 -4.79 0.57 -1.76
CA ARG A 23 -4.63 1.94 -2.26
C ARG A 23 -3.17 2.41 -2.21
N MET A 24 -2.47 2.16 -1.10
CA MET A 24 -1.04 2.49 -0.96
C MET A 24 -0.18 1.71 -1.95
N ASN A 25 -0.49 0.44 -2.17
CA ASN A 25 0.18 -0.40 -3.15
C ASN A 25 0.00 0.16 -4.57
N ALA A 26 -1.22 0.55 -4.92
CA ALA A 26 -1.55 1.11 -6.23
C ALA A 26 -0.82 2.45 -6.49
N LEU A 27 -0.81 3.36 -5.50
CA LEU A 27 -0.04 4.61 -5.60
C LEU A 27 1.46 4.38 -5.74
N ARG A 28 1.99 3.35 -5.06
CA ARG A 28 3.39 2.96 -5.19
C ARG A 28 3.71 2.44 -6.59
N GLN A 29 2.84 1.67 -7.21
CA GLN A 29 3.02 1.27 -8.61
C GLN A 29 3.03 2.46 -9.57
N MET A 30 2.21 3.49 -9.32
CA MET A 30 2.23 4.71 -10.13
C MET A 30 3.55 5.48 -10.02
N LEU A 31 4.22 5.43 -8.86
CA LEU A 31 5.58 5.96 -8.71
C LEU A 31 6.60 5.14 -9.52
N PHE A 32 6.42 3.82 -9.57
CA PHE A 32 7.30 2.94 -10.36
C PHE A 32 7.09 3.15 -11.86
N LEU A 33 5.85 3.37 -12.30
CA LEU A 33 5.58 3.78 -13.68
C LEU A 33 6.32 5.09 -14.01
N ALA A 34 6.24 6.10 -13.14
CA ALA A 34 6.96 7.36 -13.36
C ALA A 34 8.49 7.19 -13.45
N GLU A 35 9.06 6.33 -12.61
CA GLU A 35 10.48 5.97 -12.70
C GLU A 35 10.81 5.29 -14.03
N VAL A 36 10.00 4.32 -14.47
CA VAL A 36 10.22 3.67 -15.77
C VAL A 36 10.16 4.68 -16.91
N LEU A 37 9.23 5.64 -16.86
CA LEU A 37 9.17 6.70 -17.87
C LEU A 37 10.43 7.56 -17.85
N ASP A 38 10.95 7.91 -16.67
CA ASP A 38 12.21 8.65 -16.56
C ASP A 38 13.41 7.84 -17.10
N GLU A 39 13.51 6.56 -16.75
CA GLU A 39 14.57 5.64 -17.21
C GLU A 39 14.55 5.45 -18.73
N ARG A 40 13.36 5.31 -19.32
CA ARG A 40 13.16 5.17 -20.76
C ARG A 40 13.19 6.50 -21.50
N GLN A 41 13.38 7.61 -20.79
CA GLN A 41 13.27 8.97 -21.33
C GLN A 41 11.94 9.20 -22.07
N ALA A 42 10.88 8.52 -21.62
CA ALA A 42 9.55 8.63 -22.17
C ALA A 42 8.90 9.97 -21.75
N SER A 43 8.24 10.61 -22.70
CA SER A 43 7.49 11.85 -22.48
C SER A 43 6.06 11.59 -21.99
N ALA A 44 5.50 10.42 -22.31
CA ALA A 44 4.15 10.05 -21.94
C ALA A 44 3.95 8.54 -21.84
N ALA A 45 2.83 8.13 -21.26
CA ALA A 45 2.32 6.78 -21.29
C ALA A 45 0.84 6.77 -21.74
N LEU A 46 0.46 5.73 -22.47
CA LEU A 46 -0.93 5.35 -22.66
C LEU A 46 -1.20 4.11 -21.83
N VAL A 47 -2.18 4.17 -20.95
CA VAL A 47 -2.53 3.06 -20.06
C VAL A 47 -3.92 2.55 -20.42
N ARG A 48 -3.98 1.27 -20.77
CA ARG A 48 -5.19 0.47 -20.99
C ARG A 48 -5.32 -0.55 -19.87
N ALA A 49 -6.50 -1.15 -19.74
CA ALA A 49 -6.75 -2.16 -18.69
C ALA A 49 -5.76 -3.35 -18.70
N GLY A 50 -5.13 -3.65 -19.85
CA GLY A 50 -4.19 -4.77 -19.99
C GLY A 50 -2.80 -4.41 -20.51
N THR A 51 -2.56 -3.17 -20.95
CA THR A 51 -1.25 -2.76 -21.51
C THR A 51 -0.86 -1.35 -21.10
N ILE A 52 0.45 -1.14 -20.97
CA ILE A 52 1.10 0.15 -20.80
C ILE A 52 1.95 0.40 -22.04
N THR A 53 1.63 1.45 -22.78
CA THR A 53 2.45 1.92 -23.90
C THR A 53 3.29 3.12 -23.45
N THR A 54 4.60 2.99 -23.40
CA THR A 54 5.51 4.11 -23.11
C THR A 54 5.88 4.83 -24.40
N ILE A 55 5.72 6.16 -24.43
CA ILE A 55 5.99 7.01 -25.60
C ILE A 55 7.26 7.82 -25.34
N GLY A 56 8.29 7.61 -26.14
CA GLY A 56 9.60 8.25 -26.00
C GLY A 56 10.50 7.99 -27.21
N PRO A 57 11.84 7.99 -27.03
CA PRO A 57 12.80 7.62 -28.07
C PRO A 57 12.52 6.24 -28.69
N ALA A 58 12.02 5.31 -27.88
CA ALA A 58 11.48 4.03 -28.31
C ALA A 58 10.07 3.86 -27.74
N THR A 59 9.14 3.39 -28.59
CA THR A 59 7.80 3.02 -28.14
C THR A 59 7.81 1.55 -27.76
N ALA A 60 7.30 1.24 -26.57
CA ALA A 60 7.17 -0.13 -26.08
C ALA A 60 5.78 -0.31 -25.47
N GLU A 61 5.17 -1.45 -25.73
CA GLU A 61 3.86 -1.83 -25.19
C GLU A 61 3.98 -3.17 -24.46
N GLU A 62 3.67 -3.17 -23.17
CA GLU A 62 3.87 -4.30 -22.28
C GLU A 62 2.74 -4.37 -21.24
N PRO A 63 2.34 -5.56 -20.76
CA PRO A 63 1.31 -5.70 -19.71
C PRO A 63 1.79 -5.23 -18.33
N SER A 64 3.11 -5.16 -18.14
CA SER A 64 3.75 -4.64 -16.94
C SER A 64 5.11 -4.06 -17.32
N VAL A 65 5.53 -3.02 -16.60
CA VAL A 65 6.85 -2.43 -16.77
C VAL A 65 7.66 -2.59 -15.49
N THR A 66 8.96 -2.83 -15.62
CA THR A 66 9.87 -2.99 -14.48
C THR A 66 11.02 -2.02 -14.61
N SER A 67 11.31 -1.29 -13.53
CA SER A 67 12.44 -0.37 -13.47
C SER A 67 13.77 -1.12 -13.33
N SER A 68 14.87 -0.42 -13.58
CA SER A 68 16.24 -0.95 -13.37
C SER A 68 16.48 -1.48 -11.95
N ARG A 69 15.70 -1.01 -10.97
CA ARG A 69 15.75 -1.42 -9.56
C ARG A 69 14.84 -2.61 -9.23
N GLY A 70 14.25 -3.26 -10.23
CA GLY A 70 13.36 -4.41 -10.05
C GLY A 70 11.97 -4.04 -9.51
N ARG A 71 11.55 -2.78 -9.68
CA ARG A 71 10.24 -2.30 -9.21
C ARG A 71 9.24 -2.38 -10.36
N THR A 72 8.11 -3.04 -10.14
CA THR A 72 7.14 -3.35 -11.21
C THR A 72 5.83 -2.62 -11.05
N ALA A 73 5.31 -2.10 -12.16
CA ALA A 73 3.96 -1.55 -12.29
C ALA A 73 3.19 -2.35 -13.34
N ASP A 74 1.97 -2.80 -12.99
CA ASP A 74 1.11 -3.55 -13.89
C ASP A 74 0.00 -2.68 -14.49
N ALA A 75 -0.39 -2.99 -15.73
CA ALA A 75 -1.38 -2.22 -16.46
C ALA A 75 -2.75 -2.15 -15.76
N PRO A 76 -3.32 -3.25 -15.22
CA PRO A 76 -4.61 -3.20 -14.54
C PRO A 76 -4.61 -2.22 -13.35
N THR A 77 -3.59 -2.29 -12.49
CA THR A 77 -3.48 -1.42 -11.32
C THR A 77 -3.25 0.04 -11.72
N CYS A 78 -2.38 0.30 -12.70
CA CYS A 78 -2.16 1.66 -13.20
C CYS A 78 -3.43 2.22 -13.86
N TYR A 79 -4.17 1.40 -14.61
CA TYR A 79 -5.42 1.81 -15.27
C TYR A 79 -6.49 2.22 -14.26
N SER A 80 -6.78 1.37 -13.27
CA SER A 80 -7.78 1.69 -12.24
C SER A 80 -7.37 2.91 -11.42
N THR A 81 -6.08 3.03 -11.08
CA THR A 81 -5.58 4.19 -10.33
C THR A 81 -5.70 5.48 -11.13
N LEU A 82 -5.40 5.45 -12.43
CA LEU A 82 -5.59 6.62 -13.30
C LEU A 82 -7.07 6.98 -13.46
N ALA A 83 -7.96 5.99 -13.54
CA ALA A 83 -9.40 6.22 -13.58
C ALA A 83 -9.88 6.98 -12.32
N ASP A 84 -9.45 6.53 -11.15
CA ASP A 84 -9.79 7.16 -9.87
C ASP A 84 -9.21 8.57 -9.77
N LEU A 85 -7.94 8.76 -10.15
CA LEU A 85 -7.26 10.05 -10.04
C LEU A 85 -7.78 11.09 -11.05
N LYS A 86 -8.15 10.66 -12.26
CA LYS A 86 -8.68 11.57 -13.30
C LYS A 86 -10.18 11.80 -13.17
N GLY A 87 -10.90 10.93 -12.46
CA GLY A 87 -12.32 11.10 -12.14
C GLY A 87 -13.27 10.99 -13.33
N HIS A 88 -12.82 10.41 -14.46
CA HIS A 88 -13.65 10.18 -15.64
C HIS A 88 -13.38 8.80 -16.23
N ALA A 89 -14.41 8.17 -16.79
CA ALA A 89 -14.27 6.90 -17.50
C ALA A 89 -13.61 7.13 -18.86
N ALA A 90 -12.65 6.27 -19.22
CA ALA A 90 -12.03 6.25 -20.55
C ALA A 90 -11.54 4.83 -20.89
N GLU A 91 -11.52 4.49 -22.18
CA GLU A 91 -10.91 3.23 -22.64
C GLU A 91 -9.37 3.28 -22.50
N VAL A 92 -8.80 4.48 -22.59
CA VAL A 92 -7.35 4.75 -22.52
C VAL A 92 -7.10 5.98 -21.67
N TYR A 93 -6.16 5.89 -20.74
CA TYR A 93 -5.64 7.06 -20.03
C TYR A 93 -4.29 7.44 -20.61
N ALA A 94 -4.24 8.57 -21.30
CA ALA A 94 -2.99 9.22 -21.68
C ALA A 94 -2.50 10.06 -20.50
N VAL A 95 -1.23 9.94 -20.15
CA VAL A 95 -0.62 10.74 -19.08
C VAL A 95 0.80 11.13 -19.51
N THR A 96 1.13 12.41 -19.39
CA THR A 96 2.51 12.86 -19.60
C THR A 96 3.36 12.57 -18.37
N THR A 97 4.67 12.40 -18.52
CA THR A 97 5.58 12.21 -17.37
C THR A 97 5.46 13.31 -16.30
N PRO A 98 5.40 14.62 -16.62
CA PRO A 98 5.18 15.66 -15.61
C PRO A 98 3.79 15.59 -14.97
N GLU A 99 2.74 15.30 -15.75
CA GLU A 99 1.38 15.12 -15.22
C GLU A 99 1.32 13.93 -14.24
N LEU A 100 1.95 12.80 -14.59
CA LEU A 100 2.01 11.63 -13.72
C LEU A 100 2.69 11.94 -12.37
N LYS A 101 3.78 12.71 -12.40
CA LYS A 101 4.47 13.18 -11.18
C LYS A 101 3.58 14.08 -10.35
N ALA A 102 2.84 15.00 -10.97
CA ALA A 102 1.92 15.89 -10.28
C ALA A 102 0.75 15.11 -9.65
N LEU A 103 0.16 14.17 -10.39
CA LEU A 103 -0.90 13.27 -9.89
C LEU A 103 -0.41 12.44 -8.70
N ASN A 104 0.78 11.87 -8.79
CA ASN A 104 1.39 11.11 -7.69
C ASN A 104 1.60 11.99 -6.44
N ALA A 105 2.15 13.19 -6.60
CA ALA A 105 2.35 14.11 -5.49
C ALA A 105 1.02 14.49 -4.82
N ALA A 106 0.01 14.85 -5.61
CA ALA A 106 -1.32 15.18 -5.09
C ALA A 106 -1.97 13.99 -4.36
N ALA A 107 -1.87 12.78 -4.92
CA ALA A 107 -2.42 11.57 -4.32
C ALA A 107 -1.73 11.19 -3.01
N ILE A 108 -0.41 11.39 -2.91
CA ILE A 108 0.36 11.17 -1.68
C ILE A 108 -0.04 12.19 -0.61
N GLU A 109 -0.18 13.47 -0.96
CA GLU A 109 -0.64 14.49 0.00
C GLU A 109 -2.07 14.20 0.48
N ALA A 110 -2.97 13.80 -0.41
CA ALA A 110 -4.32 13.36 -0.04
C ALA A 110 -4.30 12.13 0.90
N LEU A 111 -3.41 11.17 0.66
CA LEU A 111 -3.23 10.01 1.54
C LEU A 111 -2.71 10.41 2.92
N LYS A 112 -1.72 11.32 2.99
CA LYS A 112 -1.19 11.82 4.26
C LYS A 112 -2.24 12.53 5.10
N ALA A 113 -3.18 13.22 4.45
CA ALA A 113 -4.28 13.91 5.10
C ALA A 113 -5.48 12.99 5.45
N SER A 114 -5.40 11.69 5.14
CA SER A 114 -6.53 10.76 5.29
C SER A 114 -6.69 10.23 6.71
N ASP A 115 -7.95 10.19 7.19
CA ASP A 115 -8.30 9.64 8.49
C ASP A 115 -8.02 8.13 8.57
N GLU A 116 -8.10 7.42 7.44
CA GLU A 116 -7.81 5.99 7.35
C GLU A 116 -6.33 5.70 7.67
N LEU A 117 -5.40 6.53 7.16
CA LEU A 117 -3.98 6.40 7.48
C LEU A 117 -3.72 6.68 8.96
N ALA A 118 -4.38 7.68 9.54
CA ALA A 118 -4.29 7.98 10.97
C ALA A 118 -4.82 6.83 11.83
N ALA A 119 -5.97 6.24 11.48
CA ALA A 119 -6.55 5.09 12.17
C ALA A 119 -5.66 3.84 12.06
N PHE A 120 -5.03 3.63 10.90
CA PHE A 120 -4.05 2.56 10.70
C PHE A 120 -2.81 2.75 11.60
N ALA A 121 -2.23 3.95 11.64
CA ALA A 121 -1.10 4.26 12.50
C ALA A 121 -1.41 4.02 13.99
N GLN A 122 -2.59 4.45 14.45
CA GLN A 122 -3.04 4.17 15.82
C GLN A 122 -3.20 2.67 16.11
N THR A 123 -3.63 1.88 15.12
CA THR A 123 -3.77 0.43 15.26
C THR A 123 -2.39 -0.23 15.40
N LEU A 124 -1.40 0.20 14.60
CA LEU A 124 -0.03 -0.29 14.71
C LEU A 124 0.59 0.03 16.07
N THR A 125 0.45 1.27 16.55
CA THR A 125 0.97 1.66 17.87
C THR A 125 0.37 0.83 19.01
N LYS A 126 -0.92 0.49 18.93
CA LYS A 126 -1.57 -0.39 19.92
C LYS A 126 -1.01 -1.82 19.88
N LEU A 127 -0.72 -2.34 18.69
CA LEU A 127 -0.16 -3.69 18.53
C LEU A 127 1.30 -3.77 19.00
N ASP A 128 2.11 -2.75 18.73
CA ASP A 128 3.48 -2.63 19.24
C ASP A 128 3.51 -2.54 20.78
N GLY A 129 2.57 -1.77 21.37
CA GLY A 129 2.44 -1.64 22.82
C GLY A 129 2.02 -2.93 23.53
N ASP A 130 1.08 -3.68 22.97
CA ASP A 130 0.58 -4.95 23.54
C ASP A 130 1.65 -6.06 23.48
N THR A 131 2.50 -6.03 22.45
CA THR A 131 3.66 -6.92 22.34
C THR A 131 4.69 -6.64 23.45
N GLY A 132 4.85 -5.36 23.83
CA GLY A 132 5.70 -4.95 24.95
C GLY A 132 5.16 -5.40 26.33
N GLU A 133 3.84 -5.40 26.52
CA GLU A 133 3.21 -5.77 27.78
C GLU A 133 3.21 -7.29 28.02
N SER A 134 3.01 -8.10 26.97
CA SER A 134 3.12 -9.57 27.03
C SER A 134 4.55 -10.02 27.36
N SER A 135 5.56 -9.30 26.84
CA SER A 135 6.98 -9.52 27.15
C SER A 135 7.39 -9.05 28.57
N ARG A 136 6.62 -8.13 29.18
CA ARG A 136 6.83 -7.66 30.55
C ARG A 136 6.13 -8.55 31.58
N ARG A 137 4.94 -9.06 31.27
CA ARG A 137 4.17 -10.00 32.09
C ARG A 137 4.88 -11.36 32.24
N SER A 138 5.65 -11.75 31.23
CA SER A 138 6.50 -12.97 31.27
C SER A 138 7.76 -12.83 32.14
N ARG A 139 8.12 -11.61 32.57
CA ARG A 139 9.31 -11.34 33.41
C ARG A 139 8.99 -11.08 34.89
N THR A 140 7.73 -10.95 35.27
CA THR A 140 7.31 -10.64 36.65
C THR A 140 6.71 -11.84 37.40
N ALA A 141 6.70 -13.04 36.81
CA ALA A 141 6.38 -14.27 37.53
C ALA A 141 7.61 -14.77 38.32
N THR A 142 7.95 -14.08 39.41
CA THR A 142 8.85 -14.60 40.45
C THR A 142 8.04 -15.50 41.39
N PRO A 143 8.38 -16.78 41.60
CA PRO A 143 7.88 -17.51 42.76
C PRO A 143 8.75 -17.15 43.97
N ALA A 144 8.14 -16.46 44.93
CA ALA A 144 8.66 -16.37 46.28
C ALA A 144 8.47 -17.70 47.02
N GLU A 145 9.54 -18.13 47.68
CA GLU A 145 9.57 -18.73 49.01
C GLU A 145 8.87 -20.09 49.26
N THR A 146 9.68 -21.10 49.56
CA THR A 146 9.32 -22.09 50.59
C THR A 146 10.59 -22.64 51.24
N ALA A 147 10.83 -22.27 52.50
CA ALA A 147 11.70 -23.01 53.41
C ALA A 147 11.12 -24.43 53.64
N PRO A 148 11.94 -25.41 54.06
CA PRO A 148 11.75 -25.88 55.43
C PRO A 148 13.03 -26.24 56.19
N SER A 149 12.90 -26.18 57.52
CA SER A 149 13.82 -26.66 58.56
C SER A 149 14.03 -28.19 58.57
N ALA A 150 15.11 -28.55 59.29
CA ALA A 150 15.40 -29.78 60.02
C ALA A 150 16.22 -30.87 59.29
N SER A 151 17.48 -31.02 59.72
CA SER A 151 17.94 -32.10 60.62
C SER A 151 19.34 -31.82 61.15
#